data_AF-R5K649-F1
#
_entry.id   AF-R5K649-F1
#
_cell.length_a   1.000
_cell.length_b   1.000
_cell.length_c   1.000
_cell.angle_alpha   90.00
_cell.angle_beta   90.00
_cell.angle_gamma   90.00
#
_symmetry.space_group_name_H-M   'P 1'
#
loop_
_entity.id
_entity.type
_entity.pdbx_description
1 polymer ?
#
loop_
_entity_poly.entity_id
_entity_poly.type
_entity_poly.pdbx_seq_one_letter_code
_entity_poly.pdbx_strand_id
1 'polypeptide(L)'
;MRRFKGFTLTELMVALAVIGILVAVVTPAIMKTRPNKNKMMVKKTFYTTEQIVANLINDARLYPDMREACDDNFEENNPDVDPNSIYCAWGFDYTNKVTYDGEEYSGGKKFMGLFASGLNISKTDDCSNDICSVIYTTDGVRWDLAGTDGAWTPKKDTPKEAGIGYIIIDVNGDDAPNCREGGDDGEGNTCDGDADDFDRYVIDVYANGKLNINADDAKAIEYATINTSIRDNL
;
A
#
# COMPACT_ATOMS: atom_id res chain seq x y z
N MET A 1 -37.81 -17.79 50.76
CA MET A 1 -37.42 -18.18 49.38
C MET A 1 -38.22 -17.36 48.40
N ARG A 2 -37.59 -16.50 47.60
CA ARG A 2 -38.25 -15.78 46.49
C ARG A 2 -38.54 -16.78 45.37
N ARG A 3 -39.80 -17.00 45.03
CA ARG A 3 -40.19 -17.80 43.86
C ARG A 3 -39.92 -16.99 42.59
N PHE A 4 -38.99 -17.44 41.76
CA PHE A 4 -38.85 -16.94 40.40
C PHE A 4 -40.06 -17.42 39.59
N LYS A 5 -40.90 -16.49 39.12
CA LYS A 5 -41.97 -16.81 38.16
C LYS A 5 -41.31 -17.19 36.83
N GLY A 6 -41.58 -18.41 36.35
CA GLY A 6 -41.16 -18.83 35.01
C GLY A 6 -41.90 -18.03 33.94
N PHE A 7 -41.18 -17.63 32.89
CA PHE A 7 -41.73 -16.89 31.76
C PHE A 7 -42.81 -17.70 31.05
N THR A 8 -43.89 -17.02 30.64
CA THR A 8 -44.97 -17.66 29.89
C THR A 8 -44.62 -17.76 28.41
N LEU A 9 -45.11 -18.78 27.72
CA LEU A 9 -44.84 -19.00 26.29
C LEU A 9 -45.28 -17.79 25.43
N THR A 10 -46.37 -17.13 25.82
CA THR A 10 -46.86 -15.91 25.16
C THR A 10 -45.88 -14.74 25.28
N GLU A 11 -45.21 -14.60 26.42
CA GLU A 11 -44.22 -13.54 26.67
C GLU A 11 -42.97 -13.73 25.79
N LEU A 12 -42.57 -14.98 25.55
CA LEU A 12 -41.53 -15.33 24.58
C LEU A 12 -41.94 -14.97 23.14
N MET A 13 -43.18 -15.28 22.75
CA MET A 13 -43.67 -14.99 21.40
C MET A 13 -43.76 -13.49 21.13
N VAL A 14 -44.25 -12.71 22.10
CA VAL A 14 -44.30 -11.25 21.98
C VAL A 14 -42.87 -10.68 21.92
N ALA A 15 -41.94 -11.17 22.74
CA ALA A 15 -40.55 -10.72 22.71
C ALA A 15 -39.88 -10.97 21.35
N LEU A 16 -40.01 -12.16 20.77
CA LEU A 16 -39.45 -12.49 19.45
C LEU A 16 -40.08 -11.65 18.34
N ALA A 17 -41.39 -11.39 18.40
CA ALA A 17 -42.08 -10.53 17.44
C ALA A 17 -41.55 -9.08 17.48
N VAL A 18 -41.34 -8.54 18.68
CA VAL A 18 -40.78 -7.19 18.86
C VAL A 18 -39.33 -7.12 18.37
N ILE A 19 -38.51 -8.13 18.65
CA ILE A 19 -37.12 -8.21 18.14
C ILE A 19 -37.11 -8.28 16.61
N GLY A 20 -38.00 -9.06 16.00
CA GLY A 20 -38.10 -9.16 14.54
C GLY A 20 -38.41 -7.82 13.87
N ILE A 21 -39.35 -7.05 14.43
CA ILE A 21 -39.68 -5.71 13.94
C ILE A 21 -38.50 -4.75 14.13
N LEU A 22 -37.83 -4.79 15.29
CA LEU A 22 -36.64 -3.96 15.55
C LEU A 22 -35.52 -4.26 14.55
N VAL A 23 -35.19 -5.53 14.32
CA VAL A 23 -34.16 -5.92 13.35
C VAL A 23 -34.53 -5.45 11.94
N ALA A 24 -35.79 -5.60 11.52
CA ALA A 24 -36.25 -5.15 10.21
C ALA A 24 -36.12 -3.64 10.01
N VAL A 25 -36.37 -2.83 11.05
CA VAL A 25 -36.24 -1.36 10.99
C VAL A 25 -34.78 -0.91 11.06
N VAL A 26 -33.95 -1.60 11.84
CA VAL A 26 -32.55 -1.21 12.08
C VAL A 26 -31.61 -1.70 10.95
N THR A 27 -31.91 -2.82 10.29
CA THR A 27 -31.04 -3.40 9.24
C THR A 27 -30.74 -2.42 8.09
N PRO A 28 -31.73 -1.72 7.50
CA PRO A 28 -31.45 -0.75 6.43
C PRO A 28 -30.56 0.41 6.89
N ALA A 29 -30.74 0.88 8.14
CA ALA A 29 -29.94 1.96 8.71
C ALA A 29 -28.48 1.54 8.94
N ILE A 30 -28.24 0.28 9.35
CA ILE A 30 -26.89 -0.28 9.47
C ILE A 30 -26.25 -0.48 8.10
N MET A 31 -27.01 -0.96 7.10
CA MET A 31 -26.47 -1.17 5.75
C MET A 31 -26.14 0.15 5.03
N LYS A 32 -26.92 1.22 5.24
CA LYS A 32 -26.64 2.55 4.65
C LYS A 32 -25.47 3.29 5.29
N THR A 33 -25.15 3.01 6.54
CA THR A 33 -24.09 3.71 7.29
C THR A 33 -22.76 2.97 7.27
N ARG A 34 -22.67 1.78 6.67
CA ARG A 34 -21.38 1.12 6.45
C ARG A 34 -20.63 1.84 5.33
N PRO A 35 -19.52 2.54 5.63
CA PRO A 35 -18.68 3.10 4.59
C PRO A 35 -18.18 1.96 3.69
N ASN A 36 -18.02 2.23 2.39
CA ASN A 36 -17.42 1.28 1.46
C ASN A 36 -16.05 0.84 2.03
N LYS A 37 -15.93 -0.45 2.36
CA LYS A 37 -14.73 -1.01 3.00
C LYS A 37 -13.49 -0.75 2.14
N ASN A 38 -13.60 -0.97 0.83
CA ASN A 38 -12.51 -0.77 -0.12
C ASN A 38 -12.08 0.69 -0.13
N LYS A 39 -13.02 1.63 -0.14
CA LYS A 39 -12.72 3.08 -0.03
C LYS A 39 -11.88 3.43 1.20
N MET A 40 -12.28 2.93 2.37
CA MET A 40 -11.55 3.18 3.60
C MET A 40 -10.16 2.51 3.57
N MET A 41 -10.06 1.31 3.01
CA MET A 41 -8.81 0.58 2.92
C MET A 41 -7.84 1.22 1.93
N VAL A 42 -8.27 1.63 0.73
CA VAL A 42 -7.45 2.38 -0.24
C VAL A 42 -6.80 3.60 0.42
N LYS A 43 -7.61 4.37 1.16
CA LYS A 43 -7.09 5.53 1.90
C LYS A 43 -6.03 5.12 2.92
N LYS A 44 -6.31 4.09 3.72
CA LYS A 44 -5.39 3.57 4.73
C LYS A 44 -4.08 3.07 4.12
N THR A 45 -4.14 2.26 3.07
CA THR A 45 -2.97 1.64 2.43
C THR A 45 -2.14 2.69 1.70
N PHE A 46 -2.76 3.71 1.09
CA PHE A 46 -2.04 4.84 0.52
C PHE A 46 -1.25 5.62 1.59
N TYR A 47 -1.87 6.02 2.70
CA TYR A 47 -1.14 6.70 3.79
C TYR A 47 -0.08 5.83 4.46
N THR A 48 -0.32 4.52 4.54
CA THR A 48 0.68 3.57 5.03
C THR A 48 1.90 3.57 4.10
N THR A 49 1.67 3.56 2.78
CA THR A 49 2.73 3.67 1.76
C THR A 49 3.48 4.99 1.90
N GLU A 50 2.76 6.12 1.98
CA GLU A 50 3.37 7.44 2.17
C GLU A 50 4.25 7.49 3.41
N GLN A 51 3.77 6.95 4.53
CA GLN A 51 4.53 6.95 5.78
C GLN A 51 5.79 6.09 5.69
N ILE A 52 5.70 4.88 5.11
CA ILE A 52 6.86 3.99 4.96
C ILE A 52 7.87 4.63 4.01
N VAL A 53 7.44 5.08 2.83
CA VAL A 53 8.31 5.72 1.83
C VAL A 53 8.97 6.97 2.40
N ALA A 54 8.24 7.81 3.14
CA ALA A 54 8.79 8.98 3.80
C ALA A 54 9.82 8.60 4.88
N ASN A 55 9.58 7.55 5.65
CA ASN A 55 10.55 7.07 6.64
C ASN A 55 11.83 6.55 5.97
N LEU A 56 11.69 5.82 4.85
CA LEU A 56 12.84 5.28 4.13
C LEU A 56 13.67 6.37 3.47
N ILE A 57 13.05 7.25 2.66
CA ILE A 57 13.76 8.26 1.85
C ILE A 57 14.46 9.32 2.72
N ASN A 58 13.93 9.57 3.92
CA ASN A 58 14.51 10.55 4.84
C ASN A 58 15.54 9.93 5.81
N ASP A 59 15.73 8.61 5.82
CA ASP A 59 16.81 7.98 6.59
C ASP A 59 18.09 7.95 5.76
N ALA A 60 18.99 8.89 6.05
CA ALA A 60 20.28 9.01 5.39
C ALA A 60 21.19 7.77 5.57
N ARG A 61 20.90 6.86 6.51
CA ARG A 61 21.62 5.58 6.64
C ARG A 61 21.17 4.56 5.61
N LEU A 62 19.91 4.65 5.18
CA LEU A 62 19.33 3.76 4.17
C LEU A 62 19.51 4.35 2.77
N TYR A 63 19.14 5.62 2.62
CA TYR A 63 19.16 6.38 1.38
C TYR A 63 19.80 7.76 1.62
N PRO A 64 21.15 7.86 1.57
CA PRO A 64 21.86 9.11 1.71
C PRO A 64 21.56 10.07 0.55
N ASP A 65 21.60 11.38 0.82
CA ASP A 65 21.53 12.40 -0.23
C ASP A 65 22.85 12.43 -1.00
N MET A 66 22.78 12.04 -2.28
CA MET A 66 23.92 11.93 -3.19
C MET A 66 23.85 12.97 -4.33
N ARG A 67 23.03 14.02 -4.19
CA ARG A 67 22.83 15.01 -5.24
C ARG A 67 24.08 15.81 -5.61
N GLU A 68 25.03 15.95 -4.69
CA GLU A 68 26.33 16.56 -4.98
C GLU A 68 27.09 15.78 -6.06
N ALA A 69 26.90 14.46 -6.11
CA ALA A 69 27.51 13.59 -7.11
C ALA A 69 26.78 13.61 -8.48
N CYS A 70 25.72 14.40 -8.61
CA CYS A 70 24.99 14.64 -9.86
C CYS A 70 25.50 15.87 -10.63
N ASP A 71 26.55 16.55 -10.16
CA ASP A 71 27.26 17.54 -10.96
C ASP A 71 28.08 16.83 -12.06
N ASP A 72 27.92 17.26 -13.31
CA ASP A 72 28.66 16.75 -14.47
C ASP A 72 30.19 16.77 -14.27
N ASN A 73 30.69 17.66 -13.42
CA ASN A 73 32.11 17.80 -13.12
C ASN A 73 32.53 17.09 -11.83
N PHE A 74 31.63 16.36 -11.15
CA PHE A 74 31.92 15.74 -9.86
C PHE A 74 33.11 14.76 -9.97
N GLU A 75 33.10 13.87 -10.97
CA GLU A 75 34.18 12.90 -11.17
C GLU A 75 35.51 13.57 -11.55
N GLU A 76 35.47 14.64 -12.37
CA GLU A 76 36.67 15.42 -12.73
C GLU A 76 37.27 16.15 -11.52
N ASN A 77 36.40 16.74 -10.68
CA ASN A 77 36.81 17.47 -9.48
C ASN A 77 37.22 16.55 -8.32
N ASN A 78 36.84 15.26 -8.37
CA ASN A 78 37.09 14.29 -7.30
C ASN A 78 37.68 12.97 -7.84
N PRO A 79 38.89 13.01 -8.44
CA PRO A 79 39.49 11.84 -9.11
C PRO A 79 39.84 10.68 -8.16
N ASP A 80 39.95 10.94 -6.86
CA ASP A 80 40.31 9.95 -5.84
C ASP A 80 39.09 9.22 -5.22
N VAL A 81 37.87 9.62 -5.57
CA VAL A 81 36.63 9.03 -5.04
C VAL A 81 36.28 7.76 -5.81
N ASP A 82 36.01 6.66 -5.10
CA ASP A 82 35.52 5.42 -5.73
C ASP A 82 34.11 5.66 -6.32
N PRO A 83 33.92 5.55 -7.65
CA PRO A 83 32.64 5.79 -8.32
C PRO A 83 31.51 4.82 -7.93
N ASN A 84 31.81 3.75 -7.18
CA ASN A 84 30.80 2.85 -6.60
C ASN A 84 30.41 3.24 -5.18
N SER A 85 31.25 4.03 -4.49
CA SER A 85 31.01 4.52 -3.13
C SER A 85 30.17 5.79 -3.12
N ILE A 86 30.38 6.67 -4.10
CA ILE A 86 29.68 7.94 -4.28
C ILE A 86 29.35 8.07 -5.77
N TYR A 87 28.07 8.24 -6.10
CA TYR A 87 27.56 8.43 -7.45
C TYR A 87 26.24 9.19 -7.39
N CYS A 88 25.85 9.83 -8.50
CA CYS A 88 24.56 10.50 -8.60
C CYS A 88 23.42 9.52 -8.32
N ALA A 89 22.73 9.76 -7.20
CA ALA A 89 21.51 9.08 -6.82
C ALA A 89 20.50 10.08 -6.24
N TRP A 90 19.24 9.90 -6.62
CA TRP A 90 18.12 10.75 -6.19
C TRP A 90 17.39 10.23 -4.95
N GLY A 91 17.62 8.97 -4.58
CA GLY A 91 16.99 8.27 -3.47
C GLY A 91 17.04 6.75 -3.66
N PHE A 92 15.94 6.13 -4.08
CA PHE A 92 15.79 4.67 -4.21
C PHE A 92 16.66 4.02 -5.29
N ASP A 93 17.25 4.81 -6.19
CA ASP A 93 18.33 4.42 -7.09
C ASP A 93 19.67 4.18 -6.37
N TYR A 94 19.80 4.55 -5.08
CA TYR A 94 20.93 4.18 -4.24
C TYR A 94 20.81 2.73 -3.73
N THR A 95 21.45 1.82 -4.44
CA THR A 95 21.34 0.36 -4.24
C THR A 95 22.46 -0.25 -3.40
N ASN A 96 23.37 0.58 -2.87
CA ASN A 96 24.46 0.09 -2.03
C ASN A 96 23.92 -0.58 -0.77
N LYS A 97 24.70 -1.54 -0.28
CA LYS A 97 24.34 -2.40 0.83
C LYS A 97 24.19 -1.63 2.14
N VAL A 98 23.11 -1.92 2.85
CA VAL A 98 22.81 -1.38 4.18
C VAL A 98 22.42 -2.53 5.11
N THR A 99 22.61 -2.33 6.42
CA THR A 99 22.12 -3.24 7.46
C THR A 99 20.98 -2.56 8.20
N TYR A 100 19.83 -3.21 8.25
CA TYR A 100 18.64 -2.73 8.97
C TYR A 100 18.05 -3.89 9.75
N ASP A 101 17.81 -3.69 11.06
CA ASP A 101 17.32 -4.72 11.99
C ASP A 101 18.08 -6.07 11.96
N GLY A 102 19.37 -6.03 11.62
CA GLY A 102 20.24 -7.22 11.56
C GLY A 102 20.23 -7.96 10.22
N GLU A 103 19.45 -7.49 9.25
CA GLU A 103 19.40 -8.01 7.89
C GLU A 103 20.14 -7.08 6.92
N GLU A 104 20.75 -7.64 5.88
CA GLU A 104 21.43 -6.86 4.84
C GLU A 104 20.54 -6.69 3.61
N TYR A 105 20.36 -5.44 3.16
CA TYR A 105 19.58 -5.10 1.98
C TYR A 105 20.46 -4.38 0.95
N SER A 106 20.42 -4.81 -0.31
CA SER A 106 21.22 -4.25 -1.40
C SER A 106 20.60 -4.54 -2.76
N GLY A 107 21.12 -3.89 -3.81
CA GLY A 107 20.70 -4.12 -5.19
C GLY A 107 19.26 -3.67 -5.46
N GLY A 108 18.67 -4.22 -6.52
CA GLY A 108 17.30 -3.90 -6.97
C GLY A 108 16.22 -4.20 -5.93
N LYS A 109 16.46 -5.18 -5.04
CA LYS A 109 15.51 -5.61 -4.01
C LYS A 109 15.60 -4.85 -2.70
N LYS A 110 16.53 -3.90 -2.58
CA LYS A 110 16.76 -3.14 -1.34
C LYS A 110 15.48 -2.43 -0.88
N PHE A 111 14.81 -1.71 -1.78
CA PHE A 111 13.56 -1.02 -1.46
C PHE A 111 12.49 -2.01 -0.99
N MET A 112 12.29 -3.10 -1.72
CA MET A 112 11.31 -4.12 -1.41
C MET A 112 11.47 -4.69 0.01
N GLY A 113 12.70 -5.07 0.39
CA GLY A 113 12.99 -5.59 1.73
C GLY A 113 12.77 -4.56 2.84
N LEU A 114 13.25 -3.32 2.65
CA LEU A 114 13.07 -2.24 3.62
C LEU A 114 11.62 -1.76 3.72
N PHE A 115 10.85 -1.83 2.63
CA PHE A 115 9.43 -1.51 2.65
C PHE A 115 8.66 -2.58 3.43
N ALA A 116 8.97 -3.86 3.20
CA ALA A 116 8.37 -4.98 3.90
C ALA A 116 8.57 -4.89 5.42
N SER A 117 9.73 -4.45 5.90
CA SER A 117 9.98 -4.27 7.34
C SER A 117 9.10 -3.20 7.99
N GLY A 118 8.51 -2.29 7.20
CA GLY A 118 7.55 -1.29 7.67
C GLY A 118 6.11 -1.79 7.79
N LEU A 119 5.81 -3.01 7.33
CA LEU A 119 4.47 -3.59 7.31
C LEU A 119 4.21 -4.55 8.48
N ASN A 120 2.94 -4.66 8.88
CA ASN A 120 2.50 -5.67 9.87
C ASN A 120 2.14 -6.99 9.18
N ILE A 121 3.17 -7.75 8.82
CA ILE A 121 3.09 -8.95 7.97
C ILE A 121 2.35 -10.09 8.67
N SER A 122 1.44 -10.75 7.93
CA SER A 122 0.76 -11.99 8.31
C SER A 122 1.28 -13.21 7.53
N LYS A 123 1.62 -13.01 6.26
CA LYS A 123 2.14 -14.05 5.34
C LYS A 123 2.96 -13.37 4.24
N THR A 124 3.91 -14.09 3.67
CA THR A 124 4.63 -13.70 2.44
C THR A 124 4.52 -14.80 1.39
N ASP A 125 4.59 -14.42 0.11
CA ASP A 125 4.62 -15.30 -1.06
C ASP A 125 5.61 -14.75 -2.10
N ASP A 126 5.94 -15.56 -3.12
CA ASP A 126 6.91 -15.25 -4.18
C ASP A 126 8.28 -14.76 -3.65
N CYS A 127 8.96 -15.63 -2.89
CA CYS A 127 10.23 -15.37 -2.23
C CYS A 127 11.45 -15.78 -3.08
N SER A 128 11.43 -15.44 -4.36
CA SER A 128 12.52 -15.74 -5.28
C SER A 128 13.84 -15.09 -4.79
N ASN A 129 14.75 -15.87 -4.19
CA ASN A 129 16.05 -15.41 -3.61
C ASN A 129 15.91 -14.48 -2.38
N ASP A 130 15.33 -14.98 -1.30
CA ASP A 130 15.32 -14.46 0.09
C ASP A 130 14.42 -13.25 0.40
N ILE A 131 14.13 -12.37 -0.55
CA ILE A 131 13.16 -11.27 -0.35
C ILE A 131 11.89 -11.57 -1.15
N CYS A 132 10.76 -11.60 -0.45
CA CYS A 132 9.44 -11.87 -1.01
C CYS A 132 8.84 -10.61 -1.65
N SER A 133 8.33 -10.75 -2.88
CA SER A 133 7.66 -9.67 -3.61
C SER A 133 6.21 -9.51 -3.18
N VAL A 134 5.55 -10.59 -2.74
CA VAL A 134 4.15 -10.57 -2.33
C VAL A 134 4.05 -10.67 -0.80
N ILE A 135 3.36 -9.71 -0.19
CA ILE A 135 3.23 -9.58 1.26
C ILE A 135 1.77 -9.43 1.62
N TYR A 136 1.31 -10.17 2.61
CA TYR A 136 -0.01 -10.03 3.20
C TYR A 136 0.14 -9.42 4.58
N THR A 137 -0.74 -8.49 4.93
CA THR A 137 -0.78 -7.87 6.26
C THR A 137 -1.95 -8.38 7.09
N THR A 138 -1.88 -8.22 8.41
CA THR A 138 -2.89 -8.75 9.35
C THR A 138 -4.29 -8.17 9.18
N ASP A 139 -4.41 -7.03 8.51
CA ASP A 139 -5.66 -6.36 8.18
C ASP A 139 -6.28 -6.84 6.85
N GLY A 140 -5.66 -7.85 6.21
CA GLY A 140 -6.19 -8.51 5.02
C GLY A 140 -5.87 -7.78 3.71
N VAL A 141 -4.77 -7.02 3.66
CA VAL A 141 -4.28 -6.38 2.42
C VAL A 141 -3.18 -7.23 1.82
N ARG A 142 -3.18 -7.38 0.49
CA ARG A 142 -2.06 -7.93 -0.29
C ARG A 142 -1.28 -6.79 -0.90
N TRP A 143 0.03 -6.87 -0.80
CA TRP A 143 1.00 -5.91 -1.35
C TRP A 143 1.89 -6.66 -2.33
N ASP A 144 1.91 -6.21 -3.58
CA ASP A 144 2.82 -6.71 -4.60
C ASP A 144 3.90 -5.66 -4.87
N LEU A 145 5.13 -5.98 -4.49
CA LEU A 145 6.30 -5.12 -4.62
C LEU A 145 7.18 -5.52 -5.81
N ALA A 146 6.78 -6.52 -6.62
CA ALA A 146 7.61 -7.01 -7.74
C ALA A 146 8.00 -5.89 -8.71
N GLY A 147 7.11 -4.93 -8.93
CA GLY A 147 7.34 -3.74 -9.75
C GLY A 147 8.39 -2.76 -9.24
N THR A 148 9.00 -3.03 -8.07
CA THR A 148 10.06 -2.20 -7.49
C THR A 148 11.45 -2.84 -7.61
N ASP A 149 11.55 -4.13 -7.96
CA ASP A 149 12.83 -4.80 -8.10
C ASP A 149 13.60 -4.27 -9.31
N GLY A 150 14.67 -3.51 -9.05
CA GLY A 150 15.50 -2.92 -10.09
C GLY A 150 14.80 -1.83 -10.91
N ALA A 151 13.72 -1.25 -10.37
CA ALA A 151 12.94 -0.23 -11.07
C ALA A 151 13.69 1.10 -11.27
N TRP A 152 14.73 1.34 -10.48
CA TRP A 152 15.52 2.57 -10.53
C TRP A 152 16.97 2.32 -10.95
N THR A 153 17.44 3.13 -11.89
CA THR A 153 18.80 3.12 -12.44
C THR A 153 19.57 4.33 -11.91
N PRO A 154 20.73 4.14 -11.28
CA PRO A 154 21.58 5.25 -10.80
C PRO A 154 22.23 6.02 -11.95
N LYS A 155 22.90 7.14 -11.63
CA LYS A 155 23.65 7.97 -12.59
C LYS A 155 22.76 8.53 -13.70
N LYS A 156 21.62 9.10 -13.31
CA LYS A 156 20.68 9.78 -14.20
C LYS A 156 20.51 11.23 -13.82
N ASP A 157 20.34 12.08 -14.82
CA ASP A 157 20.32 13.54 -14.65
C ASP A 157 19.04 14.03 -13.97
N THR A 158 17.98 13.22 -14.00
CA THR A 158 16.71 13.54 -13.34
C THR A 158 16.10 12.34 -12.60
N PRO A 159 15.30 12.58 -11.55
CA PRO A 159 14.56 11.52 -10.87
C PRO A 159 13.62 10.74 -11.79
N LYS A 160 13.13 11.38 -12.86
CA LYS A 160 12.22 10.74 -13.82
C LYS A 160 12.96 9.75 -14.72
N GLU A 161 14.19 10.07 -15.12
CA GLU A 161 15.05 9.19 -15.92
C GLU A 161 15.66 8.07 -15.10
N ALA A 162 15.79 8.25 -13.78
CA ALA A 162 16.15 7.19 -12.84
C ALA A 162 15.14 6.04 -12.88
N GLY A 163 13.87 6.31 -13.19
CA GLY A 163 12.83 5.28 -13.34
C GLY A 163 11.70 5.41 -12.33
N ILE A 164 10.72 4.54 -12.47
CA ILE A 164 9.49 4.52 -11.66
C ILE A 164 9.25 3.06 -11.27
N GLY A 165 9.26 2.78 -9.97
CA GLY A 165 8.76 1.51 -9.44
C GLY A 165 7.27 1.57 -9.23
N TYR A 166 6.60 0.42 -9.17
CA TYR A 166 5.17 0.36 -8.88
C TYR A 166 4.87 -0.69 -7.82
N ILE A 167 3.86 -0.39 -7.00
CA ILE A 167 3.32 -1.29 -5.99
C ILE A 167 1.86 -1.55 -6.34
N ILE A 168 1.49 -2.82 -6.47
CA ILE A 168 0.08 -3.22 -6.65
C ILE A 168 -0.48 -3.53 -5.26
N ILE A 169 -1.58 -2.88 -4.89
CA ILE A 169 -2.21 -3.07 -3.59
C ILE A 169 -3.59 -3.65 -3.81
N ASP A 170 -3.86 -4.78 -3.17
CA ASP A 170 -5.17 -5.39 -3.11
C ASP A 170 -5.77 -5.23 -1.71
N VAL A 171 -6.84 -4.45 -1.58
CA VAL A 171 -7.33 -3.98 -0.28
C VAL A 171 -8.18 -4.98 0.49
N ASN A 172 -8.56 -6.09 -0.15
CA ASN A 172 -9.27 -7.21 0.48
C ASN A 172 -8.48 -8.54 0.40
N GLY A 173 -7.26 -8.54 -0.13
CA GLY A 173 -6.37 -9.71 -0.12
C GLY A 173 -6.42 -10.45 -1.45
N ASP A 174 -6.75 -11.75 -1.42
CA ASP A 174 -6.97 -12.55 -2.64
C ASP A 174 -8.47 -12.75 -2.93
N ASP A 175 -9.33 -12.13 -2.13
CA ASP A 175 -10.79 -12.24 -2.30
C ASP A 175 -11.20 -11.52 -3.59
N ALA A 176 -11.98 -12.18 -4.45
CA ALA A 176 -12.48 -11.59 -5.68
C ALA A 176 -13.23 -10.26 -5.42
N PRO A 177 -13.22 -9.30 -6.37
CA PRO A 177 -12.84 -9.47 -7.79
C PRO A 177 -11.34 -9.39 -8.14
N ASN A 178 -10.44 -8.90 -7.28
CA ASN A 178 -9.02 -8.66 -7.59
C ASN A 178 -8.81 -7.80 -8.85
N CYS A 179 -9.60 -6.72 -8.95
CA CYS A 179 -9.73 -5.86 -10.12
C CYS A 179 -9.35 -4.41 -9.82
N ARG A 180 -8.70 -3.79 -10.79
CA ARG A 180 -8.57 -2.34 -10.91
C ARG A 180 -9.83 -1.73 -11.52
N GLU A 181 -9.98 -0.42 -11.40
CA GLU A 181 -11.16 0.30 -11.92
C GLU A 181 -11.37 0.09 -13.43
N GLY A 182 -10.28 -0.05 -14.18
CA GLY A 182 -10.32 -0.30 -15.63
C GLY A 182 -10.77 -1.71 -16.03
N GLY A 183 -11.02 -2.61 -15.08
CA GLY A 183 -11.35 -4.02 -15.36
C GLY A 183 -10.14 -4.86 -15.74
N ASP A 184 -8.93 -4.44 -15.37
CA ASP A 184 -7.71 -5.25 -15.43
C ASP A 184 -7.23 -5.66 -14.03
N ASP A 185 -6.45 -6.73 -13.95
CA ASP A 185 -5.88 -7.26 -12.71
C ASP A 185 -4.58 -6.56 -12.27
N GLY A 186 -4.16 -5.49 -12.96
CA GLY A 186 -2.85 -4.85 -12.74
C GLY A 186 -1.65 -5.61 -13.32
N GLU A 187 -1.86 -6.80 -13.89
CA GLU A 187 -0.84 -7.63 -14.55
C GLU A 187 -1.07 -7.73 -16.07
N GLY A 188 -2.08 -7.01 -16.57
CA GLY A 188 -2.40 -6.91 -18.00
C GLY A 188 -3.47 -7.89 -18.47
N ASN A 189 -4.14 -8.60 -17.56
CA ASN A 189 -5.30 -9.42 -17.89
C ASN A 189 -6.59 -8.71 -17.54
N THR A 190 -7.64 -8.97 -18.32
CA THR A 190 -9.01 -8.54 -17.95
C THR A 190 -9.53 -9.38 -16.81
N CYS A 191 -10.18 -8.74 -15.85
CA CYS A 191 -10.81 -9.40 -14.72
C CYS A 191 -12.34 -9.24 -14.80
N ASP A 192 -13.08 -10.13 -14.11
CA ASP A 192 -14.56 -10.22 -14.23
C ASP A 192 -15.32 -9.21 -13.35
N GLY A 193 -14.61 -8.31 -12.64
CA GLY A 193 -15.20 -7.31 -11.75
C GLY A 193 -15.75 -6.07 -12.48
N ASP A 194 -16.70 -5.39 -11.84
CA ASP A 194 -17.20 -4.08 -12.29
C ASP A 194 -16.26 -2.96 -11.80
N ALA A 195 -16.21 -1.85 -12.53
CA ALA A 195 -15.44 -0.65 -12.18
C ALA A 195 -15.82 -0.08 -10.81
N ASP A 196 -17.02 -0.36 -10.31
CA ASP A 196 -17.50 0.08 -8.99
C ASP A 196 -17.07 -0.83 -7.83
N ASP A 197 -16.67 -2.06 -8.12
CA ASP A 197 -16.29 -3.09 -7.12
C ASP A 197 -14.77 -3.34 -7.06
N PHE A 198 -13.97 -2.42 -7.62
CA PHE A 198 -12.51 -2.53 -7.59
C PHE A 198 -11.99 -2.64 -6.14
N ASP A 199 -10.97 -3.47 -5.99
CA ASP A 199 -10.23 -3.74 -4.76
C ASP A 199 -8.71 -3.61 -4.96
N ARG A 200 -8.27 -3.53 -6.22
CA ARG A 200 -6.87 -3.35 -6.57
C ARG A 200 -6.58 -1.95 -7.11
N TYR A 201 -5.42 -1.41 -6.79
CA TYR A 201 -4.92 -0.18 -7.40
C TYR A 201 -3.39 -0.14 -7.38
N VAL A 202 -2.80 0.74 -8.19
CA VAL A 202 -1.34 0.84 -8.33
C VAL A 202 -0.82 2.16 -7.80
N ILE A 203 0.28 2.10 -7.05
CA ILE A 203 1.04 3.29 -6.63
C ILE A 203 2.37 3.31 -7.39
N ASP A 204 2.59 4.37 -8.15
CA ASP A 204 3.85 4.72 -8.77
C ASP A 204 4.78 5.37 -7.74
N VAL A 205 5.99 4.85 -7.62
CA VAL A 205 7.05 5.27 -6.69
C VAL A 205 8.24 5.79 -7.49
N TYR A 206 8.50 7.10 -7.40
CA TYR A 206 9.65 7.73 -8.05
C TYR A 206 10.92 7.55 -7.21
N ALA A 207 12.09 7.63 -7.86
CA ALA A 207 13.38 7.49 -7.18
C ALA A 207 13.55 8.42 -5.98
N ASN A 208 12.97 9.63 -6.04
CA ASN A 208 13.06 10.63 -4.98
C ASN A 208 11.99 10.47 -3.86
N GLY A 209 11.26 9.35 -3.81
CA GLY A 209 10.22 9.10 -2.83
C GLY A 209 8.89 9.80 -3.10
N LYS A 210 8.72 10.49 -4.24
CA LYS A 210 7.40 10.98 -4.65
C LYS A 210 6.50 9.79 -4.98
N LEU A 211 5.23 9.91 -4.62
CA LEU A 211 4.20 8.91 -4.88
C LEU A 211 3.08 9.50 -5.73
N ASN A 212 2.58 8.70 -6.67
CA ASN A 212 1.33 8.96 -7.37
C ASN A 212 0.52 7.67 -7.39
N ILE A 213 -0.80 7.75 -7.26
CA ILE A 213 -1.65 6.63 -7.70
C ILE A 213 -1.68 6.66 -9.22
N ASN A 214 -1.61 5.48 -9.84
CA ASN A 214 -1.59 5.33 -11.29
C ASN A 214 -2.81 6.03 -11.91
N ALA A 215 -2.61 6.69 -13.06
CA ALA A 215 -3.63 7.53 -13.67
C ALA A 215 -4.87 6.75 -14.13
N ASP A 216 -4.74 5.44 -14.34
CA ASP A 216 -5.86 4.56 -14.71
C ASP A 216 -6.76 4.20 -13.50
N ASP A 217 -6.30 4.47 -12.26
CA ASP A 217 -7.04 4.21 -11.02
C ASP A 217 -7.68 5.50 -10.45
N ALA A 218 -8.54 6.16 -11.23
CA ALA A 218 -9.13 7.46 -10.92
C ALA A 218 -9.97 7.47 -9.62
N LYS A 219 -10.74 6.42 -9.35
CA LYS A 219 -11.49 6.25 -8.09
C LYS A 219 -10.58 6.06 -6.90
N ALA A 220 -9.45 5.38 -7.06
CA ALA A 220 -8.47 5.25 -5.98
C ALA A 220 -7.86 6.60 -5.62
N ILE A 221 -7.58 7.46 -6.62
CA ILE A 221 -7.18 8.86 -6.41
C ILE A 221 -8.24 9.62 -5.61
N GLU A 222 -9.52 9.48 -5.98
CA GLU A 222 -10.63 10.10 -5.24
C GLU A 222 -10.67 9.60 -3.78
N TYR A 223 -10.52 8.31 -3.57
CA TYR A 223 -10.62 7.69 -2.25
C TYR A 223 -9.48 8.10 -1.32
N ALA A 224 -8.26 8.22 -1.85
CA ALA A 224 -7.11 8.69 -1.10
C ALA A 224 -7.19 10.19 -0.75
N THR A 225 -7.71 11.03 -1.65
CA THR A 225 -7.74 12.49 -1.49
C THR A 225 -8.92 13.01 -0.65
N ILE A 226 -10.04 12.29 -0.59
CA ILE A 226 -11.22 12.75 0.17
C ILE A 226 -11.04 12.55 1.68
N ASN A 227 -11.06 13.65 2.44
CA ASN A 227 -11.32 13.64 3.88
C ASN A 227 -12.81 13.46 4.16
N THR A 228 -13.20 12.26 4.59
CA THR A 228 -14.59 11.90 4.95
C THR A 228 -15.11 12.59 6.22
N SER A 229 -14.38 13.50 6.84
CA SER A 229 -14.82 14.12 8.10
C SER A 229 -15.94 15.16 7.98
N ILE A 230 -16.45 15.50 6.79
CA ILE A 230 -17.42 16.61 6.64
C ILE A 230 -18.67 16.30 5.78
N ARG A 231 -18.78 15.16 5.06
CA ARG A 231 -19.92 14.96 4.13
C ARG A 231 -21.12 14.15 4.61
N ASP A 232 -21.08 13.56 5.81
CA ASP A 232 -22.21 12.74 6.30
C ASP A 232 -23.23 13.52 7.15
N ASN A 233 -23.20 14.86 7.13
CA ASN A 233 -24.21 15.69 7.80
C ASN A 233 -24.69 16.83 6.89
N LEU A 234 -25.36 16.52 5.78
CA LEU A 234 -26.36 17.38 5.13
C LEU A 234 -27.45 16.54 4.47
#